data_AF-A0AAW8N4I9-F1
#
_entry.id   AF-A0AAW8N4I9-F1
#
_cell.length_a   1.000
_cell.length_b   1.000
_cell.length_c   1.000
_cell.angle_alpha   90.00
_cell.angle_beta   90.00
_cell.angle_gamma   90.00
#
_symmetry.space_group_name_H-M   'P 1'
#
loop_
_entity.id
_entity.type
_entity.pdbx_description
1 polymer ?
#
loop_
_entity_poly.entity_id
_entity_poly.type
_entity_poly.pdbx_seq_one_letter_code
_entity_poly.pdbx_strand_id
1 'polypeptide(L)'
;MCQECSPVSGQAASRRSFTRFLAAGAGLTVLAACAPETPSAVPPSSAPASAPAPATVAATPTAEITTAAPATEAAAPAAPSPTPSPSAALPRQFSLTDPASPWLIVNKHRPLVPADYLPADLVRPAVAMTASGEASLLNSTAAAAAEAMFAAAARDGVAMVLASGYRSYTTQVATYNGYVAARGQADADTASARPGYSEHQTGWAFDIADGNGACGFQPCFADQPSAVWAKANGHRFGFVVRYPWMFHPITGYHYEPWHLRYIGVEAATDMVNRGINTVEEYFGVEPAPAYP
;
A
#
# COMPACT_ATOMS: atom_id res chain seq x y z
N MET A 1 -19.43 35.97 66.68
CA MET A 1 -19.58 34.59 67.17
C MET A 1 -18.24 33.92 67.03
N CYS A 2 -17.73 33.46 68.16
CA CYS A 2 -16.54 32.65 68.37
C CYS A 2 -16.51 31.42 67.43
N GLN A 3 -15.44 30.67 67.19
CA GLN A 3 -14.24 30.42 67.99
C GLN A 3 -13.22 29.65 67.12
N GLU A 4 -11.96 29.81 67.47
CA GLU A 4 -10.77 29.02 67.13
C GLU A 4 -10.98 27.48 67.20
N CYS A 5 -10.17 26.71 66.46
CA CYS A 5 -9.10 25.91 67.07
C CYS A 5 -8.26 25.11 66.04
N SER A 6 -6.95 25.11 66.28
CA SER A 6 -5.86 24.57 65.46
C SER A 6 -5.54 23.07 65.80
N PRO A 7 -4.31 22.53 65.61
CA PRO A 7 -4.04 21.32 64.83
C PRO A 7 -3.59 20.11 65.69
N VAL A 8 -3.39 18.93 65.08
CA VAL A 8 -2.61 17.83 65.70
C VAL A 8 -1.72 17.11 64.68
N SER A 9 -0.45 17.02 65.04
CA SER A 9 0.68 16.32 64.42
C SER A 9 0.58 14.79 64.53
N GLY A 10 1.27 14.06 63.66
CA GLY A 10 1.57 12.63 63.86
C GLY A 10 2.53 12.05 62.82
N GLN A 11 3.79 11.86 63.22
CA GLN A 11 4.86 11.17 62.49
C GLN A 11 4.56 9.67 62.31
N ALA A 12 5.09 9.04 61.25
CA ALA A 12 6.03 7.91 61.36
C ALA A 12 6.51 7.42 59.99
N ALA A 13 7.83 7.24 59.89
CA ALA A 13 8.53 6.63 58.78
C ALA A 13 8.36 5.09 58.76
N SER A 14 8.39 4.47 57.57
CA SER A 14 8.80 3.07 57.45
C SER A 14 9.54 2.84 56.13
N ARG A 15 10.84 2.58 56.26
CA ARG A 15 11.72 2.08 55.20
C ARG A 15 11.39 0.62 54.93
N ARG A 16 11.26 0.22 53.66
CA ARG A 16 11.42 -1.19 53.26
C ARG A 16 12.55 -1.30 52.24
N SER A 17 13.66 -1.83 52.73
CA SER A 17 14.74 -2.42 51.95
C SER A 17 14.21 -3.61 51.16
N PHE A 18 14.61 -3.75 49.89
CA PHE A 18 14.65 -5.05 49.24
C PHE A 18 16.07 -5.34 48.76
N THR A 19 16.58 -6.43 49.30
CA THR A 19 17.92 -6.96 49.17
C THR A 19 18.09 -7.66 47.82
N ARG A 20 19.29 -7.50 47.25
CA ARG A 20 19.82 -8.23 46.10
C ARG A 20 19.80 -9.75 46.33
N PHE A 21 19.47 -10.52 45.30
CA PHE A 21 19.94 -11.90 45.14
C PHE A 21 20.67 -12.03 43.81
N LEU A 22 21.98 -12.24 43.88
CA LEU A 22 22.78 -12.89 42.84
C LEU A 22 22.61 -14.40 42.99
N ALA A 23 22.46 -15.11 41.88
CA ALA A 23 22.82 -16.52 41.78
C ALA A 23 23.55 -16.74 40.47
N ALA A 24 24.81 -17.13 40.59
CA ALA A 24 25.65 -17.64 39.52
C ALA A 24 25.33 -19.13 39.28
N GLY A 25 25.34 -19.54 38.02
CA GLY A 25 25.29 -20.95 37.62
C GLY A 25 26.07 -21.13 36.34
N ALA A 26 27.28 -21.68 36.47
CA ALA A 26 28.12 -22.14 35.38
C ALA A 26 27.61 -23.51 34.89
N GLY A 27 27.61 -23.72 33.57
CA GLY A 27 27.27 -24.99 32.95
C GLY A 27 27.76 -25.03 31.50
N LEU A 28 28.79 -25.83 31.28
CA LEU A 28 29.59 -26.00 30.07
C LEU A 28 28.96 -27.06 29.15
N THR A 29 28.76 -26.79 27.86
CA THR A 29 28.74 -27.84 26.81
C THR A 29 29.24 -27.29 25.47
N VAL A 30 30.41 -27.78 25.08
CA VAL A 30 30.95 -27.73 23.72
C VAL A 30 30.30 -28.88 22.94
N LEU A 31 29.71 -28.60 21.78
CA LEU A 31 29.43 -29.61 20.75
C LEU A 31 29.64 -28.99 19.36
N ALA A 32 30.37 -29.76 18.56
CA ALA A 32 31.02 -29.40 17.32
C ALA A 32 30.08 -29.31 16.12
N ALA A 33 30.51 -28.47 15.18
CA ALA A 33 30.39 -28.54 13.73
C ALA A 33 29.32 -29.45 13.08
N CYS A 34 28.48 -28.84 12.25
CA CYS A 34 28.29 -29.31 10.87
C CYS A 34 27.75 -28.15 10.02
N ALA A 35 28.58 -27.67 9.08
CA ALA A 35 28.16 -26.74 8.04
C ALA A 35 27.43 -27.52 6.93
N PRO A 36 26.27 -27.07 6.43
CA PRO A 36 25.74 -27.59 5.18
C PRO A 36 26.41 -26.90 3.99
N GLU A 37 26.80 -27.75 3.06
CA GLU A 37 27.54 -27.49 1.83
C GLU A 37 26.84 -26.51 0.88
N THR A 38 27.64 -25.65 0.26
CA THR A 38 27.31 -24.92 -0.97
C THR A 38 27.15 -25.90 -2.13
N PRO A 39 26.06 -25.87 -2.92
CA PRO A 39 26.06 -26.54 -4.21
C PRO A 39 26.87 -25.72 -5.24
N SER A 40 27.95 -26.34 -5.71
CA SER A 40 28.75 -25.91 -6.85
C SER A 40 27.93 -25.84 -8.14
N ALA A 41 28.32 -24.86 -8.96
CA ALA A 41 27.85 -24.62 -10.32
C ALA A 41 28.03 -25.84 -11.25
N VAL A 42 27.03 -26.03 -12.12
CA VAL A 42 27.10 -26.95 -13.27
C VAL A 42 27.69 -26.17 -14.46
N PRO A 43 28.65 -26.74 -15.22
CA PRO A 43 29.37 -26.05 -16.30
C PRO A 43 28.54 -25.94 -17.60
N PRO A 44 28.95 -25.07 -18.55
CA PRO A 44 28.24 -24.87 -19.80
C PRO A 44 28.47 -26.03 -20.78
N SER A 45 27.40 -26.43 -21.48
CA SER A 45 27.49 -27.36 -22.61
C SER A 45 28.04 -26.62 -23.84
N SER A 46 29.13 -27.14 -24.37
CA SER A 46 29.88 -26.61 -25.50
C SER A 46 29.62 -27.38 -26.79
N ALA A 47 29.40 -26.61 -27.86
CA ALA A 47 29.88 -26.82 -29.25
C ALA A 47 29.07 -27.78 -30.17
N PRO A 48 29.40 -27.82 -31.49
CA PRO A 48 29.18 -26.76 -32.49
C PRO A 48 28.57 -27.33 -33.79
N ALA A 49 28.29 -26.50 -34.80
CA ALA A 49 28.80 -26.69 -36.18
C ALA A 49 28.07 -25.85 -37.26
N SER A 50 28.90 -25.11 -37.99
CA SER A 50 28.92 -24.97 -39.45
C SER A 50 27.85 -24.13 -40.18
N ALA A 51 28.34 -22.98 -40.65
CA ALA A 51 27.91 -22.28 -41.86
C ALA A 51 28.06 -23.16 -43.12
N PRO A 52 27.42 -22.77 -44.24
CA PRO A 52 28.17 -21.99 -45.21
C PRO A 52 27.39 -20.81 -45.83
N ALA A 53 28.13 -19.79 -46.29
CA ALA A 53 27.67 -18.75 -47.22
C ALA A 53 27.50 -19.35 -48.64
N PRO A 54 26.84 -18.69 -49.62
CA PRO A 54 27.47 -17.53 -50.27
C PRO A 54 26.54 -16.46 -50.89
N ALA A 55 27.21 -15.40 -51.37
CA ALA A 55 26.93 -14.60 -52.57
C ALA A 55 25.91 -13.43 -52.54
N THR A 56 26.51 -12.24 -52.55
CA THR A 56 26.04 -10.96 -53.09
C THR A 56 25.64 -11.05 -54.56
N VAL A 57 24.49 -10.47 -54.94
CA VAL A 57 24.29 -9.78 -56.23
C VAL A 57 23.34 -8.61 -56.01
N ALA A 58 23.78 -7.40 -56.39
CA ALA A 58 22.95 -6.22 -56.53
C ALA A 58 22.61 -6.02 -58.01
N ALA A 59 21.37 -5.67 -58.34
CA ALA A 59 21.01 -4.70 -59.39
C ALA A 59 19.48 -4.55 -59.52
N THR A 60 19.05 -3.30 -59.51
CA THR A 60 17.73 -2.76 -59.84
C THR A 60 17.34 -3.03 -61.30
N PRO A 61 16.03 -3.00 -61.65
CA PRO A 61 15.62 -1.93 -62.55
C PRO A 61 14.25 -1.30 -62.22
N THR A 62 14.08 -0.15 -62.87
CA THR A 62 13.03 0.87 -62.80
C THR A 62 11.68 0.46 -63.43
N ALA A 63 10.61 0.86 -62.72
CA ALA A 63 9.25 1.25 -63.09
C ALA A 63 8.53 0.67 -64.33
N GLU A 64 7.32 0.15 -64.07
CA GLU A 64 6.17 0.30 -64.98
C GLU A 64 4.90 0.59 -64.16
N ILE A 65 4.23 1.68 -64.53
CA ILE A 65 2.99 2.18 -63.95
C ILE A 65 1.84 1.39 -64.58
N THR A 66 1.08 0.65 -63.78
CA THR A 66 -0.20 0.06 -64.21
C THR A 66 -1.34 0.61 -63.36
N THR A 67 -2.32 1.16 -64.07
CA THR A 67 -3.49 1.88 -63.60
C THR A 67 -4.38 1.03 -62.68
N ALA A 68 -4.72 1.59 -61.51
CA ALA A 68 -5.58 0.98 -60.51
C ALA A 68 -7.06 0.92 -60.95
N ALA A 69 -7.68 -0.25 -60.78
CA ALA A 69 -9.13 -0.41 -60.69
C ALA A 69 -9.58 -0.11 -59.24
N PRO A 70 -10.80 0.42 -59.00
CA PRO A 70 -11.23 0.77 -57.65
C PRO A 70 -11.51 -0.51 -56.86
N ALA A 71 -10.65 -0.78 -55.87
CA ALA A 71 -10.93 -1.75 -54.83
C ALA A 71 -11.97 -1.14 -53.88
N THR A 72 -13.10 -1.82 -53.77
CA THR A 72 -14.13 -1.56 -52.76
C THR A 72 -13.48 -1.57 -51.38
N GLU A 73 -13.51 -0.42 -50.70
CA GLU A 73 -13.04 -0.25 -49.32
C GLU A 73 -13.87 -1.17 -48.41
N ALA A 74 -13.29 -2.33 -48.06
CA ALA A 74 -13.83 -3.19 -47.03
C ALA A 74 -13.78 -2.42 -45.72
N ALA A 75 -14.96 -2.09 -45.18
CA ALA A 75 -15.10 -1.42 -43.90
C ALA A 75 -14.21 -2.10 -42.85
N ALA A 76 -13.30 -1.33 -42.25
CA ALA A 76 -12.48 -1.78 -41.14
C ALA A 76 -13.39 -2.38 -40.05
N PRO A 77 -13.03 -3.51 -39.44
CA PRO A 77 -13.80 -4.08 -38.35
C PRO A 77 -13.93 -3.04 -37.26
N ALA A 78 -15.17 -2.73 -36.87
CA ALA A 78 -15.44 -1.82 -35.77
C ALA A 78 -14.62 -2.25 -34.55
N ALA A 79 -13.84 -1.31 -33.99
CA ALA A 79 -13.09 -1.56 -32.77
C ALA A 79 -14.05 -2.11 -31.70
N PRO A 80 -13.67 -3.15 -30.94
CA PRO A 80 -14.53 -3.68 -29.90
C PRO A 80 -14.86 -2.54 -28.92
N SER A 81 -16.16 -2.35 -28.67
CA SER A 81 -16.61 -1.39 -27.66
C SER A 81 -15.96 -1.74 -26.32
N PRO A 82 -15.45 -0.77 -25.55
CA PRO A 82 -14.79 -1.05 -24.29
C PRO A 82 -15.77 -1.77 -23.35
N THR A 83 -15.33 -2.88 -22.76
CA THR A 83 -16.08 -3.57 -21.71
C THR A 83 -16.32 -2.59 -20.56
N PRO A 84 -17.57 -2.42 -20.08
CA PRO A 84 -17.84 -1.51 -18.98
C PRO A 84 -17.12 -1.96 -17.69
N SER A 85 -16.63 -0.99 -16.92
CA SER A 85 -16.00 -1.24 -15.61
C SER A 85 -16.94 -2.01 -14.67
N PRO A 86 -16.40 -2.90 -13.81
CA PRO A 86 -17.16 -3.53 -12.73
C PRO A 86 -18.00 -2.56 -11.89
N SER A 87 -17.44 -1.38 -11.56
CA SER A 87 -18.11 -0.34 -10.76
C SER A 87 -19.36 0.27 -11.41
N ALA A 88 -19.55 0.10 -12.73
CA ALA A 88 -20.71 0.66 -13.44
C ALA A 88 -22.06 0.08 -12.98
N ALA A 89 -22.03 -1.06 -12.27
CA ALA A 89 -23.21 -1.68 -11.68
C ALA A 89 -23.69 -0.97 -10.39
N LEU A 90 -22.90 -0.07 -9.81
CA LEU A 90 -23.27 0.63 -8.59
C LEU A 90 -24.25 1.80 -8.85
N PRO A 91 -25.29 1.95 -8.02
CA PRO A 91 -26.27 3.03 -8.14
C PRO A 91 -25.66 4.43 -7.87
N ARG A 92 -24.66 4.52 -6.98
CA ARG A 92 -23.93 5.76 -6.73
C ARG A 92 -22.56 5.69 -7.37
N GLN A 93 -22.29 6.64 -8.27
CA GLN A 93 -20.98 6.80 -8.89
C GLN A 93 -20.31 8.07 -8.36
N PHE A 94 -19.02 7.96 -8.06
CA PHE A 94 -18.16 9.10 -7.70
C PHE A 94 -17.10 9.31 -8.79
N SER A 95 -16.50 10.50 -8.82
CA SER A 95 -15.45 10.83 -9.79
C SER A 95 -14.17 10.01 -9.55
N LEU A 96 -13.51 9.58 -10.63
CA LEU A 96 -12.20 8.92 -10.54
C LEU A 96 -11.01 9.91 -10.58
N THR A 97 -11.28 11.20 -10.81
CA THR A 97 -10.25 12.22 -11.05
C THR A 97 -10.36 13.45 -10.14
N ASP A 98 -11.51 13.64 -9.48
CA ASP A 98 -11.69 14.71 -8.50
C ASP A 98 -10.94 14.34 -7.21
N PRO A 99 -9.96 15.14 -6.74
CA PRO A 99 -9.17 14.81 -5.57
C PRO A 99 -9.98 14.74 -4.26
N ALA A 100 -11.18 15.34 -4.22
CA ALA A 100 -12.11 15.21 -3.09
C ALA A 100 -12.99 13.96 -3.14
N SER A 101 -12.92 13.17 -4.22
CA SER A 101 -13.74 11.97 -4.39
C SER A 101 -13.17 10.77 -3.63
N PRO A 102 -14.02 9.97 -2.95
CA PRO A 102 -13.58 8.70 -2.37
C PRO A 102 -13.17 7.66 -3.44
N TRP A 103 -13.57 7.85 -4.71
CA TRP A 103 -13.18 6.96 -5.82
C TRP A 103 -11.99 7.49 -6.65
N LEU A 104 -11.39 8.60 -6.24
CA LEU A 104 -10.19 9.12 -6.90
C LEU A 104 -9.15 8.02 -7.10
N ILE A 105 -8.62 7.88 -8.32
CA ILE A 105 -7.49 7.00 -8.57
C ILE A 105 -6.21 7.81 -8.62
N VAL A 106 -5.34 7.58 -7.63
CA VAL A 106 -3.96 8.07 -7.63
C VAL A 106 -3.04 6.87 -7.70
N ASN A 107 -2.25 6.77 -8.76
CA ASN A 107 -1.25 5.73 -8.95
C ASN A 107 -0.21 6.21 -9.97
N LYS A 108 0.79 5.39 -10.32
CA LYS A 108 1.96 5.82 -11.11
C LYS A 108 1.61 6.43 -12.48
N HIS A 109 0.43 6.14 -13.04
CA HIS A 109 -0.05 6.72 -14.30
C HIS A 109 -1.02 7.90 -14.11
N ARG A 110 -1.50 8.12 -12.87
CA ARG A 110 -2.54 9.09 -12.52
C ARG A 110 -2.09 9.91 -11.31
N PRO A 111 -1.31 10.98 -11.52
CA PRO A 111 -0.92 11.87 -10.44
C PRO A 111 -2.12 12.66 -9.90
N LEU A 112 -1.97 13.16 -8.68
CA LEU A 112 -2.87 14.17 -8.12
C LEU A 112 -2.82 15.47 -8.93
N VAL A 113 -4.00 16.06 -9.11
CA VAL A 113 -4.16 17.37 -9.74
C VAL A 113 -5.07 18.21 -8.84
N PRO A 114 -4.56 19.30 -8.21
CA PRO A 114 -3.17 19.75 -8.25
C PRO A 114 -2.22 18.80 -7.50
N ALA A 115 -0.92 18.83 -7.85
CA ALA A 115 0.08 17.92 -7.28
C ALA A 115 0.24 18.09 -5.77
N ASP A 116 0.00 19.29 -5.25
CA ASP A 116 0.06 19.65 -3.82
C ASP A 116 -1.32 19.69 -3.15
N TYR A 117 -2.31 19.00 -3.72
CA TYR A 117 -3.66 18.91 -3.16
C TYR A 117 -3.65 18.65 -1.65
N LEU A 118 -4.43 19.47 -0.93
CA LEU A 118 -4.67 19.40 0.50
C LEU A 118 -6.18 19.24 0.72
N PRO A 119 -6.65 18.12 1.31
CA PRO A 119 -8.06 17.95 1.63
C PRO A 119 -8.55 19.03 2.61
N ALA A 120 -9.73 19.59 2.34
CA ALA A 120 -10.29 20.69 3.14
C ALA A 120 -10.81 20.27 4.52
N ASP A 121 -11.05 18.98 4.72
CA ASP A 121 -11.79 18.41 5.85
C ASP A 121 -10.97 17.34 6.61
N LEU A 122 -9.66 17.54 6.71
CA LEU A 122 -8.79 16.68 7.52
C LEU A 122 -9.13 16.79 9.01
N VAL A 123 -9.34 15.64 9.65
CA VAL A 123 -9.64 15.53 11.09
C VAL A 123 -8.81 14.43 11.73
N ARG A 124 -8.58 14.55 13.05
CA ARG A 124 -7.98 13.48 13.85
C ARG A 124 -9.08 12.49 14.26
N PRO A 125 -9.07 11.23 13.79
CA PRO A 125 -10.02 10.23 14.25
C PRO A 125 -9.81 9.88 15.73
N ALA A 126 -10.89 9.55 16.43
CA ALA A 126 -10.90 9.07 17.80
C ALA A 126 -10.51 7.58 17.93
N VAL A 127 -9.31 7.23 17.45
CA VAL A 127 -8.74 5.87 17.49
C VAL A 127 -7.41 5.85 18.22
N ALA A 128 -6.99 4.66 18.67
CA ALA A 128 -5.61 4.46 19.12
C ALA A 128 -4.65 4.71 17.95
N MET A 129 -3.53 5.39 18.21
CA MET A 129 -2.57 5.76 17.16
C MET A 129 -1.15 5.85 17.69
N THR A 130 -0.19 5.52 16.83
CA THR A 130 1.24 5.83 17.03
C THR A 130 1.66 7.03 16.19
N ALA A 131 0.85 7.41 15.20
CA ALA A 131 1.08 8.57 14.35
C ALA A 131 0.96 9.90 15.12
N SER A 132 1.66 10.92 14.65
CA SER A 132 1.63 12.28 15.18
C SER A 132 1.61 13.31 14.06
N GLY A 133 1.34 14.57 14.40
CA GLY A 133 1.29 15.66 13.41
C GLY A 133 0.27 15.40 12.29
N GLU A 134 0.64 15.72 11.05
CA GLU A 134 -0.22 15.50 9.88
C GLU A 134 -0.56 14.02 9.65
N ALA A 135 0.36 13.12 9.99
CA ALA A 135 0.19 11.67 9.85
C ALA A 135 -0.89 11.09 10.79
N SER A 136 -1.44 11.90 11.69
CA SER A 136 -2.55 11.49 12.55
C SER A 136 -3.91 12.04 12.10
N LEU A 137 -3.98 12.59 10.89
CA LEU A 137 -5.20 13.11 10.29
C LEU A 137 -5.68 12.19 9.16
N LEU A 138 -6.98 12.18 8.91
CA LEU A 138 -7.63 11.53 7.76
C LEU A 138 -8.69 12.48 7.20
N ASN A 139 -9.15 12.24 5.97
CA ASN A 139 -10.40 12.84 5.49
C ASN A 139 -11.54 12.51 6.49
N SER A 140 -12.45 13.46 6.74
CA SER A 140 -13.52 13.31 7.74
C SER A 140 -14.40 12.06 7.57
N THR A 141 -14.70 11.69 6.33
CA THR A 141 -15.50 10.49 6.02
C THR A 141 -14.69 9.21 6.28
N ALA A 142 -13.43 9.19 5.87
CA ALA A 142 -12.52 8.08 6.17
C ALA A 142 -12.26 7.95 7.68
N ALA A 143 -12.15 9.07 8.40
CA ALA A 143 -11.96 9.10 9.85
C ALA A 143 -13.13 8.42 10.58
N ALA A 144 -14.37 8.81 10.27
CA ALA A 144 -15.57 8.21 10.87
C ALA A 144 -15.68 6.70 10.56
N ALA A 145 -15.32 6.30 9.34
CA ALA A 145 -15.28 4.89 8.95
C ALA A 145 -14.19 4.12 9.72
N ALA A 146 -13.01 4.71 9.89
CA ALA A 146 -11.90 4.11 10.64
C ALA A 146 -12.26 3.95 12.12
N GLU A 147 -12.91 4.93 12.75
CA GLU A 147 -13.42 4.83 14.11
C GLU A 147 -14.37 3.64 14.29
N ALA A 148 -15.33 3.49 13.37
CA ALA A 148 -16.26 2.36 13.38
C ALA A 148 -15.55 1.01 13.20
N MET A 149 -14.56 0.96 12.30
CA MET A 149 -13.77 -0.23 12.02
C MET A 149 -12.92 -0.64 13.24
N PHE A 150 -12.22 0.30 13.85
CA PHE A 150 -11.36 0.04 15.01
C PHE A 150 -12.18 -0.38 16.22
N ALA A 151 -13.35 0.25 16.43
CA ALA A 151 -14.27 -0.16 17.48
C ALA A 151 -14.79 -1.60 17.26
N ALA A 152 -15.01 -2.01 16.02
CA ALA A 152 -15.39 -3.38 15.69
C ALA A 152 -14.25 -4.37 15.93
N ALA A 153 -13.03 -4.07 15.48
CA ALA A 153 -11.84 -4.88 15.74
C ALA A 153 -11.64 -5.07 17.25
N ALA A 154 -11.77 -4.01 18.05
CA ALA A 154 -11.64 -4.07 19.50
C ALA A 154 -12.69 -4.97 20.16
N ARG A 155 -13.95 -4.96 19.67
CA ARG A 155 -14.99 -5.89 20.16
C ARG A 155 -14.68 -7.36 19.86
N ASP A 156 -13.94 -7.61 18.78
CA ASP A 156 -13.46 -8.93 18.40
C ASP A 156 -12.12 -9.29 19.08
N GLY A 157 -11.63 -8.46 20.01
CA GLY A 157 -10.38 -8.68 20.74
C GLY A 157 -9.12 -8.36 19.95
N VAL A 158 -9.23 -7.65 18.82
CA VAL A 158 -8.11 -7.28 17.95
C VAL A 158 -7.69 -5.85 18.23
N ALA A 159 -6.46 -5.66 18.70
CA ALA A 159 -5.85 -4.35 18.85
C ALA A 159 -5.39 -3.82 17.50
N MET A 160 -5.67 -2.54 17.23
CA MET A 160 -5.29 -1.87 16.00
C MET A 160 -4.97 -0.40 16.31
N VAL A 161 -3.90 0.12 15.73
CA VAL A 161 -3.51 1.52 15.84
C VAL A 161 -3.33 2.14 14.46
N LEU A 162 -3.65 3.43 14.34
CA LEU A 162 -3.32 4.23 13.16
C LEU A 162 -1.82 4.57 13.21
N ALA A 163 -1.06 4.07 12.24
CA ALA A 163 0.39 4.21 12.15
C ALA A 163 0.81 5.34 11.20
N SER A 164 0.08 5.56 10.11
CA SER A 164 0.31 6.70 9.20
C SER A 164 -0.99 7.05 8.46
N GLY A 165 -1.45 8.30 8.55
CA GLY A 165 -2.62 8.83 7.86
C GLY A 165 -2.22 9.79 6.74
N TYR A 166 -2.76 11.00 6.77
CA TYR A 166 -2.46 12.04 5.79
C TYR A 166 -0.98 12.38 5.74
N ARG A 167 -0.47 12.58 4.52
CA ARG A 167 0.92 12.99 4.27
C ARG A 167 0.93 14.06 3.19
N SER A 168 1.44 15.24 3.52
CA SER A 168 1.49 16.34 2.54
C SER A 168 2.47 16.03 1.41
N TYR A 169 2.32 16.75 0.29
CA TYR A 169 3.25 16.67 -0.85
C TYR A 169 4.70 16.87 -0.40
N THR A 170 4.96 17.91 0.40
CA THR A 170 6.30 18.24 0.93
C THR A 170 6.87 17.11 1.78
N THR A 171 6.07 16.51 2.66
CA THR A 171 6.52 15.34 3.43
C THR A 171 6.78 14.15 2.51
N GLN A 172 5.96 13.91 1.48
CA GLN A 172 6.19 12.84 0.51
C GLN A 172 7.50 13.06 -0.28
N VAL A 173 7.89 14.31 -0.58
CA VAL A 173 9.22 14.62 -1.15
C VAL A 173 10.33 14.10 -0.23
N ALA A 174 10.27 14.42 1.07
CA ALA A 174 11.27 13.96 2.03
C ALA A 174 11.25 12.43 2.18
N THR A 175 10.07 11.81 2.26
CA THR A 175 9.91 10.35 2.35
C THR A 175 10.53 9.66 1.13
N TYR A 176 10.14 10.05 -0.08
CA TYR A 176 10.63 9.43 -1.31
C TYR A 176 12.16 9.58 -1.45
N ASN A 177 12.69 10.79 -1.19
CA ASN A 177 14.14 11.01 -1.22
C ASN A 177 14.89 10.16 -0.19
N GLY A 178 14.30 9.89 0.96
CA GLY A 178 14.84 8.96 1.95
C GLY A 178 14.93 7.52 1.42
N TYR A 179 13.90 7.04 0.72
CA TYR A 179 13.93 5.72 0.07
C TYR A 179 14.98 5.66 -1.04
N VAL A 180 15.06 6.69 -1.89
CA VAL A 180 16.07 6.77 -2.96
C VAL A 180 17.49 6.75 -2.37
N ALA A 181 17.74 7.52 -1.31
CA ALA A 181 19.06 7.55 -0.67
C ALA A 181 19.43 6.20 -0.04
N ALA A 182 18.47 5.47 0.51
CA ALA A 182 18.72 4.20 1.19
C ALA A 182 18.81 2.99 0.25
N ARG A 183 18.08 2.99 -0.88
CA ARG A 183 17.86 1.80 -1.71
C ARG A 183 18.06 2.03 -3.21
N GLY A 184 18.29 3.27 -3.63
CA GLY A 184 18.30 3.64 -5.05
C GLY A 184 16.89 3.83 -5.61
N GLN A 185 16.80 4.47 -6.78
CA GLN A 185 15.52 4.89 -7.34
C GLN A 185 14.63 3.73 -7.79
N ALA A 186 15.23 2.69 -8.38
CA ALA A 186 14.47 1.54 -8.87
C ALA A 186 13.70 0.85 -7.73
N ASP A 187 14.36 0.60 -6.59
CA ASP A 187 13.72 0.00 -5.41
C ASP A 187 12.79 0.99 -4.69
N ALA A 188 13.12 2.28 -4.70
CA ALA A 188 12.23 3.31 -4.15
C ALA A 188 10.89 3.36 -4.91
N ASP A 189 10.93 3.26 -6.24
CA ASP A 189 9.75 3.30 -7.10
C ASP A 189 8.81 2.09 -6.92
N THR A 190 9.24 1.01 -6.24
CA THR A 190 8.37 -0.14 -5.90
C THR A 190 7.81 -0.11 -4.47
N ALA A 191 8.44 0.67 -3.58
CA ALA A 191 8.12 0.71 -2.15
C ALA A 191 7.61 2.08 -1.65
N SER A 192 7.72 3.14 -2.46
CA SER A 192 7.24 4.47 -2.11
C SER A 192 6.75 5.22 -3.34
N ALA A 193 5.65 5.96 -3.17
CA ALA A 193 5.14 6.82 -4.21
C ALA A 193 6.07 8.02 -4.46
N ARG A 194 6.20 8.45 -5.71
CA ARG A 194 6.75 9.77 -6.03
C ARG A 194 5.82 10.85 -5.46
N PRO A 195 6.33 12.05 -5.14
CA PRO A 195 5.49 13.17 -4.70
C PRO A 195 4.36 13.46 -5.70
N GLY A 196 3.13 13.62 -5.21
CA GLY A 196 1.93 13.76 -6.05
C GLY A 196 1.31 12.44 -6.54
N TYR A 197 1.89 11.29 -6.20
CA TYR A 197 1.39 9.96 -6.58
C TYR A 197 0.96 9.09 -5.38
N SER A 198 0.98 9.65 -4.17
CA SER A 198 0.65 8.93 -2.93
C SER A 198 -0.82 9.08 -2.56
N GLU A 199 -1.50 7.98 -2.27
CA GLU A 199 -2.88 8.02 -1.75
C GLU A 199 -2.95 8.63 -0.34
N HIS A 200 -1.88 8.60 0.46
CA HIS A 200 -1.85 9.27 1.77
C HIS A 200 -2.15 10.77 1.67
N GLN A 201 -1.75 11.42 0.57
CA GLN A 201 -2.01 12.85 0.37
C GLN A 201 -3.50 13.17 0.20
N THR A 202 -4.32 12.17 -0.10
CA THR A 202 -5.77 12.35 -0.26
C THR A 202 -6.52 12.33 1.08
N GLY A 203 -5.90 11.79 2.13
CA GLY A 203 -6.58 11.50 3.40
C GLY A 203 -7.58 10.33 3.34
N TRP A 204 -7.77 9.68 2.18
CA TRP A 204 -8.61 8.49 2.02
C TRP A 204 -7.89 7.18 2.35
N ALA A 205 -6.57 7.23 2.50
CA ALA A 205 -5.74 6.06 2.81
C ALA A 205 -4.97 6.23 4.12
N PHE A 206 -4.73 5.11 4.79
CA PHE A 206 -3.95 5.07 6.02
C PHE A 206 -3.34 3.69 6.25
N ASP A 207 -2.30 3.67 7.08
CA ASP A 207 -1.59 2.48 7.48
C ASP A 207 -1.97 2.09 8.91
N ILE A 208 -2.18 0.80 9.13
CA ILE A 208 -2.42 0.21 10.45
C ILE A 208 -1.21 -0.51 11.01
N ALA A 209 -1.18 -0.67 12.33
CA ALA A 209 -0.27 -1.56 13.04
C ALA A 209 -0.96 -2.18 14.27
N ASP A 210 -0.29 -3.11 14.94
CA ASP A 210 -0.74 -3.69 16.22
C ASP A 210 -0.35 -2.82 17.44
N GLY A 211 0.48 -1.80 17.25
CA GLY A 211 0.99 -0.92 18.32
C GLY A 211 2.15 -1.49 19.14
N ASN A 212 2.50 -2.76 18.96
CA ASN A 212 3.64 -3.43 19.59
C ASN A 212 4.95 -3.35 18.77
N GLY A 213 4.89 -2.80 17.55
CA GLY A 213 6.02 -2.68 16.63
C GLY A 213 6.40 -3.96 15.86
N ALA A 214 5.70 -5.07 16.07
CA ALA A 214 5.96 -6.33 15.39
C ALA A 214 5.64 -6.19 13.89
N CYS A 215 6.60 -6.59 13.03
CA CYS A 215 6.46 -6.60 11.57
C CYS A 215 6.00 -5.26 10.95
N GLY A 216 6.21 -4.13 11.61
CA GLY A 216 5.73 -2.83 11.11
C GLY A 216 6.23 -2.52 9.70
N PHE A 217 5.30 -2.27 8.77
CA PHE A 217 5.59 -1.96 7.37
C PHE A 217 6.44 -3.02 6.65
N GLN A 218 6.25 -4.30 6.99
CA GLN A 218 6.91 -5.45 6.36
C GLN A 218 5.89 -6.50 5.91
N PRO A 219 6.19 -7.35 4.91
CA PRO A 219 5.25 -8.37 4.43
C PRO A 219 4.73 -9.32 5.51
N CYS A 220 5.54 -9.62 6.54
CA CYS A 220 5.12 -10.46 7.68
C CYS A 220 4.01 -9.83 8.54
N PHE A 221 3.69 -8.55 8.33
CA PHE A 221 2.53 -7.92 8.96
C PHE A 221 1.22 -8.59 8.57
N ALA A 222 1.17 -9.26 7.40
CA ALA A 222 0.00 -10.00 6.94
C ALA A 222 -0.48 -11.09 7.92
N ASP A 223 0.40 -11.59 8.77
CA ASP A 223 0.11 -12.61 9.77
C ASP A 223 -0.28 -12.00 11.13
N GLN A 224 -0.18 -10.68 11.29
CA GLN A 224 -0.59 -10.01 12.52
C GLN A 224 -2.12 -9.95 12.64
N PRO A 225 -2.67 -10.07 13.87
CA PRO A 225 -4.11 -10.01 14.11
C PRO A 225 -4.83 -8.85 13.44
N SER A 226 -4.28 -7.63 13.47
CA SER A 226 -4.93 -6.46 12.86
C SER A 226 -5.00 -6.56 11.34
N ALA A 227 -3.96 -7.05 10.66
CA ALA A 227 -3.94 -7.23 9.21
C ALA A 227 -4.93 -8.31 8.76
N VAL A 228 -4.93 -9.47 9.43
CA VAL A 228 -5.85 -10.56 9.16
C VAL A 228 -7.29 -10.09 9.32
N TRP A 229 -7.59 -9.39 10.42
CA TRP A 229 -8.92 -8.86 10.68
C TRP A 229 -9.34 -7.80 9.67
N ALA A 230 -8.44 -6.85 9.34
CA ALA A 230 -8.72 -5.78 8.38
C ALA A 230 -8.97 -6.31 6.98
N LYS A 231 -8.19 -7.30 6.51
CA LYS A 231 -8.41 -7.95 5.21
C LYS A 231 -9.78 -8.62 5.13
N ALA A 232 -10.21 -9.28 6.21
CA ALA A 232 -11.49 -9.97 6.26
C ALA A 232 -12.70 -9.03 6.43
N ASN A 233 -12.54 -7.93 7.18
CA ASN A 233 -13.67 -7.11 7.63
C ASN A 233 -13.69 -5.67 7.11
N GLY A 234 -12.58 -5.16 6.58
CA GLY A 234 -12.43 -3.74 6.19
C GLY A 234 -13.50 -3.27 5.22
N HIS A 235 -13.93 -4.14 4.29
CA HIS A 235 -14.95 -3.82 3.29
C HIS A 235 -16.28 -3.38 3.90
N ARG A 236 -16.64 -3.92 5.08
CA ARG A 236 -17.86 -3.56 5.84
C ARG A 236 -17.88 -2.09 6.27
N PHE A 237 -16.69 -1.47 6.31
CA PHE A 237 -16.47 -0.07 6.66
C PHE A 237 -15.99 0.76 5.45
N GLY A 238 -15.91 0.16 4.27
CA GLY A 238 -15.52 0.83 3.04
C GLY A 238 -14.02 0.84 2.75
N PHE A 239 -13.23 0.04 3.47
CA PHE A 239 -11.79 -0.08 3.27
C PHE A 239 -11.42 -1.37 2.52
N VAL A 240 -10.39 -1.27 1.69
CA VAL A 240 -9.73 -2.41 1.04
C VAL A 240 -8.24 -2.40 1.34
N VAL A 241 -7.60 -3.57 1.36
CA VAL A 241 -6.13 -3.65 1.31
C VAL A 241 -5.71 -3.22 -0.08
N ARG A 242 -5.06 -2.06 -0.18
CA ARG A 242 -4.87 -1.36 -1.46
C ARG A 242 -3.90 -2.05 -2.40
N TYR A 243 -2.86 -2.67 -1.83
CA TYR A 243 -1.77 -3.30 -2.56
C TYR A 243 -1.69 -4.78 -2.15
N PRO A 244 -2.49 -5.67 -2.76
CA PRO A 244 -2.53 -7.09 -2.39
C PRO A 244 -1.36 -7.91 -2.98
N TRP A 245 -1.08 -9.04 -2.34
CA TRP A 245 -0.04 -9.99 -2.76
C TRP A 245 -0.25 -10.46 -4.21
N MET A 246 0.82 -10.47 -5.02
CA MET A 246 0.83 -10.81 -6.46
C MET A 246 0.18 -9.81 -7.43
N PHE A 247 -0.37 -8.69 -6.97
CA PHE A 247 -1.01 -7.70 -7.85
C PHE A 247 -0.14 -6.49 -8.20
N HIS A 248 1.16 -6.53 -7.89
CA HIS A 248 2.13 -5.49 -8.29
C HIS A 248 2.18 -5.20 -9.81
N PRO A 249 1.91 -6.14 -10.75
CA PRO A 249 1.84 -5.80 -12.17
C PRO A 249 0.65 -4.90 -12.53
N ILE A 250 -0.35 -4.80 -11.64
CA ILE A 250 -1.52 -3.94 -11.80
C ILE A 250 -1.36 -2.64 -11.00
N THR A 251 -1.02 -2.74 -9.72
CA THR A 251 -0.98 -1.58 -8.82
C THR A 251 0.33 -0.80 -8.88
N GLY A 252 1.42 -1.44 -9.29
CA GLY A 252 2.78 -0.91 -9.26
C GLY A 252 3.49 -0.98 -7.90
N TYR A 253 2.84 -1.47 -6.85
CA TYR A 253 3.44 -1.55 -5.50
C TYR A 253 3.58 -2.99 -5.04
N HIS A 254 4.61 -3.24 -4.24
CA HIS A 254 4.73 -4.50 -3.52
C HIS A 254 3.56 -4.69 -2.53
N TYR A 255 3.47 -5.89 -1.95
CA TYR A 255 2.41 -6.21 -1.00
C TYR A 255 2.52 -5.36 0.27
N GLU A 256 1.45 -4.62 0.57
CA GLU A 256 1.33 -3.78 1.76
C GLU A 256 0.08 -4.17 2.57
N PRO A 257 0.14 -5.22 3.40
CA PRO A 257 -1.00 -5.67 4.22
C PRO A 257 -1.51 -4.63 5.21
N TRP A 258 -0.73 -3.57 5.48
CA TRP A 258 -1.09 -2.48 6.40
C TRP A 258 -1.84 -1.34 5.71
N HIS A 259 -1.74 -1.19 4.39
CA HIS A 259 -2.21 0.00 3.68
C HIS A 259 -3.68 -0.17 3.28
N LEU A 260 -4.55 0.61 3.95
CA LEU A 260 -5.98 0.58 3.76
C LEU A 260 -6.45 1.80 3.00
N ARG A 261 -7.23 1.57 1.95
CA ARG A 261 -7.83 2.62 1.11
C ARG A 261 -9.34 2.64 1.24
N TYR A 262 -9.91 3.80 1.58
CA TYR A 262 -11.35 4.03 1.57
C TYR A 262 -11.88 4.23 0.15
N ILE A 263 -12.91 3.47 -0.21
CA ILE A 263 -13.67 3.61 -1.47
C ILE A 263 -15.20 3.58 -1.23
N GLY A 264 -15.63 3.61 0.03
CA GLY A 264 -17.03 3.46 0.43
C GLY A 264 -17.47 2.00 0.60
N VAL A 265 -18.44 1.79 1.50
CA VAL A 265 -18.92 0.45 1.90
C VAL A 265 -19.44 -0.34 0.70
N GLU A 266 -20.21 0.31 -0.17
CA GLU A 266 -20.83 -0.33 -1.33
C GLU A 266 -19.79 -0.87 -2.31
N ALA A 267 -18.82 -0.04 -2.73
CA ALA A 267 -17.76 -0.45 -3.64
C ALA A 267 -16.83 -1.51 -3.04
N ALA A 268 -16.39 -1.32 -1.79
CA ALA A 268 -15.52 -2.29 -1.13
C ALA A 268 -16.21 -3.66 -0.95
N THR A 269 -17.50 -3.65 -0.62
CA THR A 269 -18.28 -4.89 -0.48
C THR A 269 -18.50 -5.58 -1.83
N ASP A 270 -18.78 -4.82 -2.90
CA ASP A 270 -18.94 -5.39 -4.24
C ASP A 270 -17.63 -6.00 -4.77
N MET A 271 -16.48 -5.35 -4.52
CA MET A 271 -15.16 -5.93 -4.82
C MET A 271 -14.98 -7.30 -4.17
N VAL A 272 -15.29 -7.42 -2.86
CA VAL A 272 -15.18 -8.68 -2.12
C VAL A 272 -16.14 -9.73 -2.68
N ASN A 273 -17.41 -9.38 -2.91
CA ASN A 273 -18.43 -10.30 -3.42
C ASN A 273 -18.08 -10.87 -4.80
N ARG A 274 -17.37 -10.08 -5.63
CA ARG A 274 -16.98 -10.46 -6.99
C ARG A 274 -15.57 -11.03 -7.08
N GLY A 275 -14.82 -11.08 -5.98
CA GLY A 275 -13.44 -11.54 -5.96
C GLY A 275 -12.47 -10.65 -6.75
N ILE A 276 -12.76 -9.35 -6.86
CA ILE A 276 -11.90 -8.37 -7.53
C ILE A 276 -10.88 -7.87 -6.51
N ASN A 277 -9.60 -7.94 -6.86
CA ASN A 277 -8.51 -7.74 -5.90
C ASN A 277 -7.97 -6.32 -5.89
N THR A 278 -7.99 -5.62 -7.03
CA THR A 278 -7.44 -4.25 -7.13
C THR A 278 -8.51 -3.21 -7.41
N VAL A 279 -8.24 -2.01 -6.92
CA VAL A 279 -9.04 -0.82 -7.19
C VAL A 279 -9.01 -0.49 -8.70
N GLU A 280 -7.86 -0.71 -9.35
CA GLU A 280 -7.70 -0.54 -10.79
C GLU A 280 -8.66 -1.42 -11.61
N GLU A 281 -8.67 -2.73 -11.35
CA GLU A 281 -9.58 -3.67 -12.01
C GLU A 281 -11.04 -3.29 -11.74
N TYR A 282 -11.36 -2.92 -10.49
CA TYR A 282 -12.71 -2.58 -10.09
C TYR A 282 -13.27 -1.37 -10.84
N PHE A 283 -12.48 -0.30 -10.94
CA PHE A 283 -12.86 0.92 -11.66
C PHE A 283 -12.55 0.86 -13.16
N GLY A 284 -12.03 -0.27 -13.66
CA GLY A 284 -11.76 -0.49 -15.08
C GLY A 284 -10.72 0.46 -15.65
N VAL A 285 -9.75 0.88 -14.84
CA VAL A 285 -8.65 1.75 -15.26
C VAL A 285 -7.42 0.91 -15.62
N GLU A 286 -6.60 1.43 -16.53
CA GLU A 286 -5.38 0.74 -16.98
C GLU A 286 -4.37 0.54 -15.82
N PRO A 287 -3.76 -0.66 -15.72
CA PRO A 287 -2.64 -0.97 -14.83
C PRO A 287 -1.57 0.11 -14.79
N ALA A 288 -0.95 0.31 -13.63
CA ALA A 288 0.13 1.28 -13.42
C ALA A 288 1.39 0.64 -12.80
N PRO A 289 2.03 -0.35 -13.46
CA PRO A 289 3.15 -1.09 -12.88
C PRO A 289 4.40 -0.22 -12.62
N ALA A 290 4.62 0.79 -13.46
CA ALA A 290 5.80 1.66 -13.41
C ALA A 290 5.40 3.13 -13.66
N TYR A 291 6.33 4.06 -13.44
CA TYR A 291 6.15 5.43 -13.88
C TYR A 291 6.39 5.55 -15.39
N PRO A 292 5.71 6.47 -16.09
CA PRO A 292 5.98 6.78 -17.50
C PRO A 292 7.40 7.26 -17.77
#